data_AF-A0A8T4QFJ0-F1
#
_entry.id   AF-A0A8T4QFJ0-F1
#
_cell.length_a   1.000
_cell.length_b   1.000
_cell.length_c   1.000
_cell.angle_alpha   90.00
_cell.angle_beta   90.00
_cell.angle_gamma   90.00
#
_symmetry.space_group_name_H-M   'P 1'
#
loop_
_entity.id
_entity.type
_entity.pdbx_description
1 polymer ?
#
loop_
_entity_poly.entity_id
_entity_poly.type
_entity_poly.pdbx_seq_one_letter_code
_entity_poly.pdbx_strand_id
1 'polypeptide(L)'
;MKNKKGLEVYLPFLAILSIIVFTWTAYTISSVSHEDSIFKAGETSKYLIQIYDEAEKALFYIKESTRLASDDAFKTICDNAGYKDGECKKETLFNGRTYVDWNSCSKLDPETNYFEQFKFTLKSYFQNYKSFYPESKDGFTDSYSQLINNLEINFIEGDTIYFKELTYHIETQRNTTYNVKPISKIITPDFIEFNKIYNSFSSCTDLPSCAIKLPDYKISSQGSKIYLSSENKDCQIQITVDKSKPLQGRVSAFT
;
A
#
# COMPACT_ATOMS: atom_id res chain seq x y z
N MET A 1 -10.16 97.83 -12.00
CA MET A 1 -9.42 97.25 -10.86
C MET A 1 -9.92 95.82 -10.66
N LYS A 2 -9.03 94.82 -10.81
CA LYS A 2 -9.36 93.39 -10.84
C LYS A 2 -9.79 92.90 -9.44
N ASN A 3 -10.82 92.07 -9.38
CA ASN A 3 -11.40 91.45 -8.19
C ASN A 3 -10.35 90.67 -7.38
N LYS A 4 -9.61 91.34 -6.49
CA LYS A 4 -8.65 90.72 -5.56
C LYS A 4 -9.32 90.05 -4.35
N LYS A 5 -10.61 90.31 -4.10
CA LYS A 5 -11.34 89.77 -2.94
C LYS A 5 -11.72 88.29 -3.05
N GLY A 6 -11.68 87.70 -4.25
CA GLY A 6 -11.99 86.27 -4.43
C GLY A 6 -10.83 85.36 -4.05
N LEU A 7 -9.59 85.82 -4.24
CA LEU A 7 -8.38 85.00 -4.05
C LEU A 7 -8.11 84.70 -2.57
N GLU A 8 -8.37 85.66 -1.68
CA GLU A 8 -8.13 85.55 -0.23
C GLU A 8 -9.06 84.53 0.45
N VAL A 9 -10.25 84.28 -0.11
CA VAL A 9 -11.21 83.29 0.41
C VAL A 9 -11.06 81.93 -0.28
N TYR A 10 -10.67 81.90 -1.56
CA TYR A 10 -10.52 80.65 -2.30
C TYR A 10 -9.28 79.86 -1.88
N LEU A 11 -8.16 80.54 -1.60
CA LEU A 11 -6.90 79.89 -1.20
C LEU A 11 -7.05 78.99 0.05
N PRO A 12 -7.62 79.47 1.18
CA PRO A 12 -7.78 78.64 2.36
C PRO A 12 -8.79 77.50 2.13
N PHE A 13 -9.82 77.71 1.33
CA PHE A 13 -10.78 76.65 0.99
C PHE A 13 -10.13 75.53 0.17
N LEU A 14 -9.29 75.89 -0.80
CA LEU A 14 -8.57 74.93 -1.65
C LEU A 14 -7.51 74.16 -0.83
N ALA A 15 -6.86 74.81 0.12
CA ALA A 15 -5.96 74.16 1.07
C ALA A 15 -6.70 73.13 1.94
N ILE A 16 -7.84 73.49 2.52
CA ILE A 16 -8.66 72.56 3.31
C ILE A 16 -9.13 71.37 2.45
N LEU A 17 -9.61 71.64 1.23
CA LEU A 17 -10.06 70.59 0.32
C LEU A 17 -8.91 69.62 -0.03
N SER A 18 -7.71 70.15 -0.27
CA SER A 18 -6.54 69.32 -0.53
C SER A 18 -6.17 68.45 0.67
N ILE A 19 -6.25 68.97 1.90
CA ILE A 19 -6.02 68.18 3.12
C ILE A 19 -7.05 67.05 3.23
N ILE A 20 -8.33 67.33 2.97
CA ILE A 20 -9.39 66.31 3.01
C ILE A 20 -9.11 65.20 1.99
N VAL A 21 -8.78 65.58 0.75
CA VAL A 21 -8.45 64.60 -0.31
C VAL A 21 -7.23 63.78 0.09
N PHE A 22 -6.16 64.41 0.56
CA PHE A 22 -4.95 63.71 1.00
C PHE A 22 -5.21 62.76 2.17
N THR A 23 -6.01 63.19 3.15
CA THR A 23 -6.39 62.36 4.31
C THR A 23 -7.24 61.18 3.88
N TRP A 24 -8.14 61.38 2.92
CA TRP A 24 -8.99 60.31 2.40
C TRP A 24 -8.19 59.32 1.56
N THR A 25 -7.26 59.77 0.72
CA THR A 25 -6.33 58.88 0.02
C THR A 25 -5.40 58.15 0.98
N ALA A 26 -4.88 58.80 2.03
CA ALA A 26 -4.04 58.16 3.03
C ALA A 26 -4.83 57.11 3.82
N TYR A 27 -6.08 57.40 4.18
CA TYR A 27 -7.00 56.45 4.80
C TYR A 27 -7.32 55.28 3.87
N THR A 28 -7.55 55.54 2.58
CA THR A 28 -7.83 54.50 1.58
C THR A 28 -6.62 53.62 1.33
N ILE A 29 -5.41 54.19 1.25
CA ILE A 29 -4.16 53.42 1.11
C ILE A 29 -3.89 52.63 2.40
N SER A 30 -4.11 53.24 3.57
CA SER A 30 -3.95 52.57 4.86
C SER A 30 -4.99 51.46 5.08
N SER A 31 -6.22 51.61 4.58
CA SER A 31 -7.25 50.57 4.68
C SER A 31 -7.06 49.46 3.64
N VAL A 32 -6.48 49.79 2.48
CA VAL A 32 -6.05 48.82 1.45
C VAL A 32 -4.77 48.07 1.85
N SER A 33 -4.04 48.51 2.89
CA SER A 33 -2.98 47.71 3.55
C SER A 33 -3.49 46.48 4.32
N HIS A 34 -4.61 45.89 3.87
CA HIS A 34 -4.95 44.49 4.07
C HIS A 34 -3.98 43.58 3.29
N GLU A 35 -2.68 43.72 3.57
CA GLU A 35 -1.62 42.76 3.24
C GLU A 35 -1.97 41.34 3.73
N ASP A 36 -2.87 41.23 4.70
CA ASP A 36 -3.48 40.00 5.18
C ASP A 36 -4.02 39.10 4.06
N SER A 37 -4.64 39.63 3.00
CA SER A 37 -5.30 38.78 2.00
C SER A 37 -4.32 38.05 1.08
N ILE A 38 -3.26 38.73 0.62
CA ILE A 38 -2.22 38.17 -0.24
C ILE A 38 -1.26 37.29 0.59
N PHE A 39 -0.93 37.70 1.81
CA PHE A 39 -0.12 36.90 2.73
C PHE A 39 -0.84 35.61 3.12
N LYS A 40 -2.15 35.67 3.46
CA LYS A 40 -2.98 34.47 3.74
C LYS A 40 -3.15 33.57 2.52
N ALA A 41 -3.24 34.12 1.30
CA ALA A 41 -3.29 33.33 0.07
C ALA A 41 -1.98 32.58 -0.20
N GLY A 42 -0.83 33.24 -0.01
CA GLY A 42 0.50 32.64 -0.13
C GLY A 42 0.76 31.56 0.91
N GLU A 43 0.34 31.80 2.15
CA GLU A 43 0.47 30.85 3.27
C GLU A 43 -0.39 29.60 3.04
N THR A 44 -1.66 29.76 2.66
CA THR A 44 -2.56 28.65 2.29
C THR A 44 -1.97 27.81 1.15
N SER A 45 -1.42 28.47 0.13
CA SER A 45 -0.82 27.80 -1.02
C SER A 45 0.38 26.94 -0.61
N LYS A 46 1.22 27.42 0.32
CA LYS A 46 2.34 26.66 0.87
C LYS A 46 1.88 25.38 1.58
N TYR A 47 0.85 25.47 2.42
CA TYR A 47 0.30 24.29 3.11
C TYR A 47 -0.32 23.29 2.13
N LEU A 48 -1.00 23.77 1.09
CA LEU A 48 -1.58 22.90 0.07
C LEU A 48 -0.50 22.16 -0.74
N ILE A 49 0.59 22.84 -1.10
CA ILE A 49 1.74 22.21 -1.76
C ILE A 49 2.39 21.16 -0.86
N GLN A 50 2.54 21.45 0.44
CA GLN A 50 3.09 20.49 1.40
C GLN A 50 2.21 19.24 1.52
N ILE A 51 0.90 19.41 1.67
CA ILE A 51 -0.03 18.28 1.76
C ILE A 51 -0.02 17.44 0.48
N TYR A 52 0.12 18.08 -0.68
CA TYR A 52 0.24 17.38 -1.95
C TYR A 52 1.54 16.55 -2.01
N ASP A 53 2.69 17.13 -1.64
CA ASP A 53 3.97 16.42 -1.60
C ASP A 53 3.93 15.21 -0.65
N GLU A 54 3.32 15.37 0.52
CA GLU A 54 3.15 14.28 1.50
C GLU A 54 2.18 13.21 1.00
N ALA A 55 1.08 13.59 0.33
CA ALA A 55 0.16 12.65 -0.28
C ALA A 55 0.83 11.83 -1.39
N GLU A 56 1.67 12.45 -2.23
CA GLU A 56 2.42 11.75 -3.27
C GLU A 56 3.43 10.75 -2.67
N LYS A 57 4.16 11.14 -1.61
CA LYS A 57 5.05 10.21 -0.88
C LYS A 57 4.29 9.03 -0.29
N ALA A 58 3.14 9.29 0.33
CA ALA A 58 2.25 8.25 0.85
C ALA A 58 1.78 7.30 -0.26
N LEU A 59 1.31 7.84 -1.38
CA LEU A 59 0.88 7.04 -2.53
C LEU A 59 2.01 6.18 -3.10
N PHE A 60 3.21 6.75 -3.22
CA PHE A 60 4.40 6.02 -3.63
C PHE A 60 4.72 4.88 -2.65
N TYR A 61 4.72 5.15 -1.34
CA TYR A 61 4.96 4.14 -0.33
C TYR A 61 3.92 3.02 -0.35
N ILE A 62 2.64 3.36 -0.49
CA ILE A 62 1.54 2.39 -0.58
C ILE A 62 1.75 1.48 -1.79
N LYS A 63 2.13 2.05 -2.93
CA LYS A 63 2.40 1.31 -4.16
C LYS A 63 3.56 0.32 -3.99
N GLU A 64 4.70 0.79 -3.49
CA GLU A 64 5.87 -0.09 -3.30
C GLU A 64 5.62 -1.15 -2.21
N SER A 65 4.99 -0.78 -1.10
CA SER A 65 4.63 -1.73 -0.03
C SER A 65 3.69 -2.81 -0.55
N THR A 66 2.74 -2.42 -1.42
CA THR A 66 1.82 -3.37 -2.07
C THR A 66 2.58 -4.34 -2.96
N ARG A 67 3.48 -3.85 -3.80
CA ARG A 67 4.30 -4.70 -4.68
C ARG A 67 5.18 -5.65 -3.87
N LEU A 68 5.90 -5.14 -2.88
CA LEU A 68 6.76 -5.95 -2.02
C LEU A 68 5.97 -6.99 -1.23
N ALA A 69 4.80 -6.62 -0.68
CA ALA A 69 3.95 -7.58 0.03
C ALA A 69 3.45 -8.70 -0.90
N SER A 70 3.17 -8.38 -2.16
CA SER A 70 2.79 -9.35 -3.19
C SER A 70 3.92 -10.35 -3.45
N ASP A 71 5.13 -9.84 -3.68
CA ASP A 71 6.32 -10.66 -3.95
C ASP A 71 6.66 -11.57 -2.75
N ASP A 72 6.63 -11.02 -1.53
CA ASP A 72 6.90 -11.77 -0.31
C ASP A 72 5.83 -12.82 -0.01
N ALA A 73 4.56 -12.48 -0.23
CA ALA A 73 3.46 -13.43 -0.06
C ALA A 73 3.61 -14.60 -1.03
N PHE A 74 3.92 -14.31 -2.31
CA PHE A 74 4.15 -15.35 -3.30
C PHE A 74 5.34 -16.23 -2.94
N LYS A 75 6.46 -15.63 -2.52
CA LYS A 75 7.63 -16.38 -2.06
C LYS A 75 7.28 -17.29 -0.87
N THR A 76 6.53 -16.77 0.10
CA THR A 76 6.13 -17.52 1.30
C THR A 76 5.28 -18.73 0.93
N ILE A 77 4.29 -18.58 0.06
CA ILE A 77 3.50 -19.74 -0.39
C ILE A 77 4.33 -20.71 -1.24
N CYS A 78 5.30 -20.23 -2.03
CA CYS A 78 6.21 -21.11 -2.79
C CYS A 78 7.07 -21.96 -1.86
N ASP A 79 7.70 -21.34 -0.86
CA ASP A 79 8.53 -22.01 0.14
C ASP A 79 7.71 -22.98 1.02
N ASN A 80 6.40 -22.74 1.12
CA ASN A 80 5.44 -23.58 1.83
C ASN A 80 4.57 -24.44 0.89
N ALA A 81 4.95 -24.58 -0.38
CA ALA A 81 4.27 -25.41 -1.37
C ALA A 81 2.74 -25.19 -1.49
N GLY A 82 2.30 -23.94 -1.40
CA GLY A 82 0.90 -23.50 -1.53
C GLY A 82 0.17 -23.34 -0.20
N TYR A 83 0.83 -23.60 0.93
CA TYR A 83 0.24 -23.49 2.27
C TYR A 83 0.68 -22.21 2.99
N LYS A 84 -0.04 -21.87 4.06
CA LYS A 84 0.41 -20.82 4.98
C LYS A 84 1.67 -21.26 5.71
N ASP A 85 2.45 -20.28 6.16
CA ASP A 85 3.60 -20.58 7.01
C ASP A 85 3.16 -21.26 8.32
N GLY A 86 3.89 -22.29 8.71
CA GLY A 86 3.63 -23.07 9.92
C GLY A 86 2.47 -24.08 9.83
N GLU A 87 1.72 -24.15 8.74
CA GLU A 87 0.59 -25.10 8.61
C GLU A 87 1.07 -26.55 8.40
N CYS A 88 2.19 -26.71 7.70
CA CYS A 88 2.76 -27.99 7.35
C CYS A 88 4.04 -28.27 8.12
N LYS A 89 4.28 -29.54 8.44
CA LYS A 89 5.59 -29.98 8.93
C LYS A 89 6.61 -29.85 7.80
N LYS A 90 7.84 -29.51 8.17
CA LYS A 90 8.99 -29.42 7.27
C LYS A 90 10.04 -30.45 7.67
N GLU A 91 10.71 -31.03 6.68
CA GLU A 91 11.82 -31.96 6.87
C GLU A 91 13.04 -31.44 6.11
N THR A 92 14.17 -31.30 6.79
CA THR A 92 15.44 -30.90 6.17
C THR A 92 16.32 -32.13 5.96
N LEU A 93 16.73 -32.36 4.71
CA LEU A 93 17.61 -33.46 4.34
C LEU A 93 19.08 -33.10 4.60
N PHE A 94 19.97 -34.11 4.60
CA PHE A 94 21.42 -33.94 4.81
C PHE A 94 22.11 -32.99 3.83
N ASN A 95 21.51 -32.74 2.66
CA ASN A 95 21.99 -31.77 1.68
C ASN A 95 21.55 -30.31 1.98
N GLY A 96 20.91 -30.07 3.13
CA GLY A 96 20.42 -28.77 3.57
C GLY A 96 19.10 -28.32 2.94
N ARG A 97 18.50 -29.12 2.06
CA ARG A 97 17.20 -28.77 1.43
C ARG A 97 16.04 -29.11 2.35
N THR A 98 15.08 -28.19 2.41
CA THR A 98 13.90 -28.32 3.26
C THR A 98 12.69 -28.62 2.40
N TYR A 99 12.01 -29.72 2.71
CA TYR A 99 10.83 -30.19 2.02
C TYR A 99 9.60 -30.05 2.91
N VAL A 100 8.48 -29.63 2.32
CA VAL A 100 7.19 -29.57 3.00
C VAL A 100 6.56 -30.96 2.99
N ASP A 101 6.20 -31.50 4.16
CA ASP A 101 5.50 -32.78 4.29
C ASP A 101 4.01 -32.59 4.02
N TRP A 102 3.61 -32.90 2.80
CA TRP A 102 2.22 -32.73 2.34
C TRP A 102 1.21 -33.62 3.05
N ASN A 103 1.62 -34.79 3.56
CA ASN A 103 0.72 -35.62 4.36
C ASN A 103 0.38 -35.01 5.72
N SER A 104 1.17 -34.02 6.17
CA SER A 104 0.95 -33.34 7.45
C SER A 104 0.09 -32.07 7.34
N CYS A 105 -0.11 -31.57 6.12
CA CYS A 105 -0.87 -30.36 5.85
C CYS A 105 -2.38 -30.61 5.95
N SER A 106 -3.15 -29.55 6.16
CA SER A 106 -4.61 -29.66 6.26
C SER A 106 -5.28 -29.64 4.88
N LYS A 107 -5.48 -28.46 4.30
CA LYS A 107 -6.28 -28.26 3.10
C LYS A 107 -5.57 -27.31 2.14
N LEU A 108 -5.36 -27.75 0.91
CA LEU A 108 -4.68 -26.92 -0.09
C LEU A 108 -5.63 -25.85 -0.63
N ASP A 109 -5.27 -24.58 -0.42
CA ASP A 109 -5.93 -23.40 -0.98
C ASP A 109 -4.92 -22.26 -1.21
N PRO A 110 -4.07 -22.37 -2.26
CA PRO A 110 -2.94 -21.48 -2.47
C PRO A 110 -3.35 -20.03 -2.70
N GLU A 111 -4.52 -19.81 -3.30
CA GLU A 111 -5.03 -18.47 -3.58
C GLU A 111 -5.48 -17.77 -2.30
N THR A 112 -6.31 -18.43 -1.49
CA THR A 112 -6.72 -17.88 -0.19
C THR A 112 -5.51 -17.66 0.72
N ASN A 113 -4.60 -18.63 0.77
CA ASN A 113 -3.37 -18.55 1.57
C ASN A 113 -2.47 -17.40 1.12
N TYR A 114 -2.33 -17.19 -0.20
CA TYR A 114 -1.61 -16.05 -0.78
C TYR A 114 -2.21 -14.72 -0.32
N PHE A 115 -3.53 -14.53 -0.47
CA PHE A 115 -4.18 -13.26 -0.13
C PHE A 115 -4.14 -12.96 1.36
N GLU A 116 -4.23 -13.98 2.21
CA GLU A 116 -4.07 -13.80 3.65
C GLU A 116 -2.64 -13.40 4.02
N GLN A 117 -1.63 -14.05 3.42
CA GLN A 117 -0.24 -13.69 3.63
C GLN A 117 0.06 -12.28 3.08
N PHE A 118 -0.46 -11.94 1.91
CA PHE A 118 -0.35 -10.61 1.30
C PHE A 118 -0.91 -9.53 2.23
N LYS A 119 -2.14 -9.71 2.74
CA LYS A 119 -2.77 -8.79 3.70
C LYS A 119 -1.95 -8.65 4.97
N PHE A 120 -1.43 -9.76 5.49
CA PHE A 120 -0.59 -9.78 6.68
C PHE A 120 0.72 -8.98 6.47
N THR A 121 1.45 -9.27 5.40
CA THR A 121 2.72 -8.61 5.07
C THR A 121 2.50 -7.11 4.78
N LEU A 122 1.46 -6.77 4.02
CA LEU A 122 1.14 -5.38 3.70
C LEU A 122 0.84 -4.55 4.96
N LYS A 123 0.06 -5.11 5.89
CA LYS A 123 -0.22 -4.47 7.18
C LYS A 123 1.07 -4.23 7.96
N SER A 124 2.01 -5.18 7.94
CA SER A 124 3.31 -5.01 8.57
C SER A 124 4.12 -3.87 7.94
N TYR A 125 4.12 -3.75 6.61
CA TYR A 125 4.76 -2.62 5.93
C TYR A 125 4.13 -1.29 6.32
N PHE A 126 2.81 -1.18 6.37
CA PHE A 126 2.15 0.06 6.79
C PHE A 126 2.50 0.43 8.22
N GLN A 127 2.48 -0.52 9.16
CA GLN A 127 2.84 -0.28 10.57
C GLN A 127 4.29 0.22 10.76
N ASN A 128 5.18 -0.11 9.83
CA ASN A 128 6.59 0.30 9.89
C ASN A 128 6.88 1.62 9.17
N TYR A 129 5.88 2.29 8.57
CA TYR A 129 6.09 3.53 7.81
C TYR A 129 6.85 4.60 8.60
N LYS A 130 6.45 4.84 9.86
CA LYS A 130 7.09 5.83 10.76
C LYS A 130 8.59 5.56 10.97
N SER A 131 9.02 4.31 10.92
CA SER A 131 10.43 3.93 11.08
C SER A 131 11.29 4.33 9.87
N PHE A 132 10.70 4.44 8.68
CA PHE A 132 11.42 4.79 7.45
C PHE A 132 11.41 6.29 7.12
N TYR A 133 10.45 7.02 7.67
CA TYR A 133 10.34 8.48 7.54
C TYR A 133 10.41 9.12 8.93
N PRO A 134 11.61 9.27 9.51
CA PRO A 134 11.77 9.87 10.84
C PRO A 134 11.20 11.28 10.86
N GLU A 135 10.51 11.60 11.96
CA GLU A 135 9.78 12.85 12.20
C GLU A 135 10.49 14.07 11.62
N SER A 136 9.84 14.75 10.68
CA SER A 136 10.17 16.16 10.46
C SER A 136 9.74 16.93 11.72
N LYS A 137 10.50 17.97 12.09
CA LYS A 137 10.28 18.76 13.32
C LYS A 137 8.89 19.42 13.42
N ASP A 138 8.11 19.34 12.34
CA ASP A 138 6.80 19.92 12.23
C ASP A 138 5.79 18.79 12.50
N GLY A 139 4.99 18.90 13.58
CA GLY A 139 4.09 17.85 14.10
C GLY A 139 3.06 17.27 13.11
N PHE A 140 3.05 17.75 11.86
CA PHE A 140 2.38 17.18 10.70
C PHE A 140 2.77 15.72 10.41
N THR A 141 4.04 15.34 10.59
CA THR A 141 4.54 14.00 10.25
C THR A 141 3.82 12.87 11.00
N ASP A 142 3.41 13.13 12.24
CA ASP A 142 2.72 12.16 13.09
C ASP A 142 1.30 11.86 12.61
N SER A 143 0.57 12.87 12.14
CA SER A 143 -0.79 12.68 11.62
C SER A 143 -0.76 11.85 10.33
N TYR A 144 0.20 12.11 9.45
CA TYR A 144 0.39 11.33 8.21
C TYR A 144 0.74 9.88 8.48
N SER A 145 1.69 9.65 9.40
CA SER A 145 2.09 8.30 9.77
C SER A 145 0.91 7.52 10.35
N GLN A 146 0.05 8.15 11.15
CA GLN A 146 -1.17 7.53 11.66
C GLN A 146 -2.16 7.18 10.54
N LEU A 147 -2.33 8.06 9.54
CA LEU A 147 -3.19 7.78 8.39
C LEU A 147 -2.71 6.55 7.62
N ILE A 148 -1.41 6.42 7.36
CA ILE A 148 -0.83 5.25 6.68
C ILE A 148 -0.89 3.99 7.55
N ASN A 149 -0.57 4.09 8.84
CA ASN A 149 -0.64 2.97 9.77
C ASN A 149 -2.06 2.38 9.90
N ASN A 150 -3.09 3.21 9.70
CA ASN A 150 -4.50 2.82 9.74
C ASN A 150 -5.09 2.57 8.34
N LEU A 151 -4.26 2.53 7.29
CA LEU A 151 -4.73 2.26 5.94
C LEU A 151 -5.24 0.81 5.84
N GLU A 152 -6.44 0.67 5.28
CA GLU A 152 -7.09 -0.62 5.09
C GLU A 152 -7.44 -0.83 3.62
N ILE A 153 -7.39 -2.08 3.18
CA ILE A 153 -7.93 -2.48 1.88
C ILE A 153 -9.46 -2.38 1.97
N ASN A 154 -10.07 -1.69 1.00
CA ASN A 154 -11.51 -1.66 0.83
C ASN A 154 -11.98 -2.94 0.11
N PHE A 155 -11.46 -3.18 -1.10
CA PHE A 155 -11.70 -4.41 -1.86
C PHE A 155 -10.58 -4.66 -2.88
N ILE A 156 -10.57 -5.87 -3.45
CA ILE A 156 -9.64 -6.30 -4.50
C ILE A 156 -10.49 -6.73 -5.71
N GLU A 157 -10.14 -6.24 -6.90
CA GLU A 157 -10.79 -6.59 -8.16
C GLU A 157 -9.72 -7.03 -9.16
N GLY A 158 -9.59 -8.35 -9.35
CA GLY A 158 -8.48 -8.94 -10.08
C GLY A 158 -7.14 -8.50 -9.51
N ASP A 159 -6.33 -7.88 -10.36
CA ASP A 159 -4.99 -7.36 -10.02
C ASP A 159 -5.00 -5.97 -9.38
N THR A 160 -6.17 -5.36 -9.18
CA THR A 160 -6.28 -3.99 -8.65
C THR A 160 -6.76 -3.98 -7.20
N ILE A 161 -6.03 -3.27 -6.34
CA ILE A 161 -6.34 -3.10 -4.93
C ILE A 161 -6.83 -1.68 -4.69
N TYR A 162 -8.03 -1.58 -4.14
CA TYR A 162 -8.64 -0.33 -3.75
C TYR A 162 -8.54 -0.17 -2.25
N PHE A 163 -7.91 0.91 -1.80
CA PHE A 163 -7.79 1.21 -0.38
C PHE A 163 -8.93 2.13 0.09
N LYS A 164 -9.12 2.21 1.40
CA LYS A 164 -9.95 3.26 2.01
C LYS A 164 -9.34 4.64 1.73
N GLU A 165 -10.22 5.64 1.68
CA GLU A 165 -9.83 7.03 1.47
C GLU A 165 -8.97 7.56 2.62
N LEU A 166 -7.92 8.30 2.28
CA LEU A 166 -7.07 9.03 3.21
C LEU A 166 -7.51 10.49 3.24
N THR A 167 -7.75 11.01 4.43
CA THR A 167 -8.19 12.39 4.65
C THR A 167 -7.11 13.17 5.37
N TYR A 168 -6.56 14.18 4.70
CA TYR A 168 -5.55 15.09 5.22
C TYR A 168 -6.19 16.42 5.61
N HIS A 169 -5.96 16.88 6.84
CA HIS A 169 -6.49 18.16 7.32
C HIS A 169 -5.54 19.33 6.96
N ILE A 170 -6.08 20.43 6.46
CA ILE A 170 -5.32 21.66 6.18
C ILE A 170 -5.40 22.59 7.39
N GLU A 171 -4.35 22.67 8.21
CA GLU A 171 -4.37 23.37 9.52
C GLU A 171 -4.82 24.85 9.45
N THR A 172 -4.52 25.56 8.35
CA THR A 172 -4.83 26.99 8.22
C THR A 172 -6.27 27.30 7.85
N GLN A 173 -7.05 26.31 7.44
CA GLN A 173 -8.47 26.47 7.13
C GLN A 173 -9.28 25.48 7.94
N ARG A 174 -9.91 25.97 9.02
CA ARG A 174 -10.87 25.18 9.81
C ARG A 174 -11.91 24.62 8.85
N ASN A 175 -11.88 23.31 8.62
CA ASN A 175 -12.76 22.49 7.77
C ASN A 175 -12.33 22.21 6.33
N THR A 176 -11.13 22.58 5.89
CA THR A 176 -10.64 22.13 4.57
C THR A 176 -9.87 20.82 4.72
N THR A 177 -10.27 19.82 3.94
CA THR A 177 -9.63 18.52 3.87
C THR A 177 -9.22 18.18 2.46
N TYR A 178 -8.08 17.51 2.31
CA TYR A 178 -7.64 16.92 1.06
C TYR A 178 -7.83 15.40 1.15
N ASN A 179 -8.62 14.83 0.24
CA ASN A 179 -8.96 13.42 0.24
C ASN A 179 -8.29 12.71 -0.92
N VAL A 180 -7.67 11.56 -0.65
CA VAL A 180 -6.98 10.74 -1.63
C VAL A 180 -7.53 9.32 -1.55
N LYS A 181 -7.77 8.69 -2.71
CA LYS A 181 -8.18 7.29 -2.80
C LYS A 181 -7.04 6.48 -3.38
N PRO A 182 -6.19 5.84 -2.56
CA PRO A 182 -5.06 5.08 -3.06
C PRO A 182 -5.57 3.87 -3.85
N ILE A 183 -4.92 3.63 -4.99
CA ILE A 183 -5.14 2.46 -5.83
C ILE A 183 -3.76 1.90 -6.17
N SER A 184 -3.62 0.59 -6.06
CA SER A 184 -2.39 -0.11 -6.45
C SER A 184 -2.70 -1.30 -7.33
N LYS A 185 -1.73 -1.72 -8.14
CA LYS A 185 -1.83 -2.92 -8.98
C LYS A 185 -0.76 -3.92 -8.57
N ILE A 186 -1.15 -5.17 -8.46
CA ILE A 186 -0.26 -6.32 -8.24
C ILE A 186 -0.30 -7.24 -9.45
N ILE A 187 0.65 -8.16 -9.55
CA ILE A 187 0.59 -9.26 -10.50
C ILE A 187 0.21 -10.48 -9.69
N THR A 188 -1.03 -10.94 -9.81
CA THR A 188 -1.47 -12.15 -9.10
C THR A 188 -0.75 -13.36 -9.70
N PRO A 189 -0.08 -14.19 -8.88
CA PRO A 189 0.59 -15.38 -9.38
C PRO A 189 -0.40 -16.40 -9.95
N ASP A 190 0.07 -17.23 -10.88
CA ASP A 190 -0.69 -18.39 -11.32
C ASP A 190 -0.54 -19.55 -10.32
N PHE A 191 -1.65 -19.99 -9.75
CA PHE A 191 -1.70 -21.09 -8.79
C PHE A 191 -1.93 -22.48 -9.42
N ILE A 192 -1.96 -22.57 -10.76
CA ILE A 192 -2.21 -23.82 -11.49
C ILE A 192 -1.20 -24.91 -11.13
N GLU A 193 0.08 -24.56 -10.95
CA GLU A 193 1.10 -25.57 -10.70
C GLU A 193 0.90 -26.29 -9.35
N PHE A 194 0.51 -25.57 -8.29
CA PHE A 194 0.19 -26.19 -6.99
C PHE A 194 -0.96 -27.21 -7.12
N ASN A 195 -2.01 -26.83 -7.86
CA ASN A 195 -3.16 -27.70 -8.11
C ASN A 195 -2.78 -28.92 -8.96
N LYS A 196 -1.93 -28.75 -9.97
CA LYS A 196 -1.44 -29.83 -10.85
C LYS A 196 -0.69 -30.90 -10.05
N ILE A 197 0.23 -30.48 -9.17
CA ILE A 197 0.97 -31.41 -8.31
C ILE A 197 -0.01 -32.14 -7.38
N TYR A 198 -0.88 -31.41 -6.68
CA TYR A 198 -1.85 -32.01 -5.75
C TYR A 198 -2.76 -33.03 -6.42
N ASN A 199 -3.36 -32.69 -7.56
CA ASN A 199 -4.24 -33.60 -8.30
C ASN A 199 -3.49 -34.85 -8.79
N SER A 200 -2.21 -34.71 -9.11
CA SER A 200 -1.38 -35.85 -9.50
C SER A 200 -1.21 -36.84 -8.35
N PHE A 201 -1.04 -36.39 -7.11
CA PHE A 201 -0.90 -37.27 -5.95
C PHE A 201 -2.23 -37.72 -5.34
N SER A 202 -3.27 -36.89 -5.34
CA SER A 202 -4.57 -37.26 -4.77
C SER A 202 -5.21 -38.41 -5.54
N SER A 203 -4.93 -38.52 -6.84
CA SER A 203 -5.32 -39.67 -7.67
C SER A 203 -4.61 -40.98 -7.32
N CYS A 204 -3.57 -40.92 -6.48
CA CYS A 204 -2.71 -42.06 -6.15
C CYS A 204 -2.96 -42.68 -4.78
N THR A 205 -3.87 -42.15 -3.97
CA THR A 205 -4.07 -42.61 -2.57
C THR A 205 -4.65 -44.02 -2.47
N ASP A 206 -5.32 -44.53 -3.52
CA ASP A 206 -6.07 -45.79 -3.47
C ASP A 206 -5.51 -46.89 -4.39
N LEU A 207 -4.36 -46.68 -5.03
CA LEU A 207 -3.81 -47.61 -6.02
C LEU A 207 -2.54 -48.32 -5.53
N PRO A 208 -2.43 -49.65 -5.69
CA PRO A 208 -1.24 -50.41 -5.30
C PRO A 208 0.00 -50.03 -6.11
N SER A 209 -0.18 -49.41 -7.27
CA SER A 209 0.87 -48.76 -8.06
C SER A 209 0.30 -47.51 -8.73
N CYS A 210 0.89 -46.35 -8.46
CA CYS A 210 0.54 -45.11 -9.14
C CYS A 210 1.73 -44.57 -9.94
N ALA A 211 1.52 -44.31 -11.22
CA ALA A 211 2.51 -43.72 -12.11
C ALA A 211 2.21 -42.22 -12.26
N ILE A 212 2.89 -41.39 -11.46
CA ILE A 212 2.79 -39.93 -11.54
C ILE A 212 3.76 -39.43 -12.62
N LYS A 213 3.26 -38.63 -13.57
CA LYS A 213 4.09 -37.92 -14.54
C LYS A 213 4.08 -36.42 -14.23
N LEU A 214 5.20 -35.93 -13.70
CA LEU A 214 5.47 -34.52 -13.51
C LEU A 214 6.78 -34.19 -14.26
N PRO A 215 6.71 -33.88 -15.57
CA PRO A 215 7.90 -33.76 -16.42
C PRO A 215 8.84 -32.63 -15.99
N ASP A 216 8.31 -31.60 -15.33
CA ASP A 216 9.05 -30.40 -14.89
C ASP A 216 9.64 -30.54 -13.48
N TYR A 217 9.59 -31.75 -12.90
CA TYR A 217 10.00 -32.03 -11.53
C TYR A 217 11.09 -33.07 -11.48
N LYS A 218 12.10 -32.79 -10.65
CA LYS A 218 13.03 -33.80 -10.18
C LYS A 218 12.33 -34.66 -9.13
N ILE A 219 12.18 -35.95 -9.44
CA ILE A 219 11.57 -36.93 -8.56
C ILE A 219 12.64 -37.86 -8.03
N SER A 220 12.69 -38.04 -6.71
CA SER A 220 13.51 -39.07 -6.06
C SER A 220 12.68 -39.80 -5.01
N SER A 221 13.06 -41.02 -4.66
CA SER A 221 12.34 -41.81 -3.67
C SER A 221 13.32 -42.49 -2.73
N GLN A 222 12.99 -42.48 -1.44
CA GLN A 222 13.75 -43.15 -0.39
C GLN A 222 12.76 -43.81 0.57
N GLY A 223 12.73 -45.14 0.58
CA GLY A 223 11.75 -45.89 1.37
C GLY A 223 10.31 -45.58 0.92
N SER A 224 9.44 -45.21 1.88
CA SER A 224 8.04 -44.82 1.60
C SER A 224 7.89 -43.38 1.12
N LYS A 225 8.96 -42.57 1.15
CA LYS A 225 8.90 -41.15 0.81
C LYS A 225 9.24 -40.89 -0.67
N ILE A 226 8.54 -39.94 -1.26
CA ILE A 226 8.81 -39.33 -2.56
C ILE A 226 9.19 -37.88 -2.30
N TYR A 227 10.31 -37.46 -2.84
CA TYR A 227 10.76 -36.08 -2.81
C TYR A 227 10.63 -35.49 -4.20
N LEU A 228 10.01 -34.31 -4.28
CA LEU A 228 9.85 -33.55 -5.50
C LEU A 228 10.49 -32.17 -5.36
N SER A 229 11.13 -31.73 -6.42
CA SER A 229 11.65 -30.38 -6.56
C SER A 229 11.28 -29.86 -7.94
N SER A 230 10.55 -28.74 -8.01
CA SER A 230 10.37 -28.04 -9.28
C SER A 230 11.70 -27.43 -9.73
N GLU A 231 11.86 -27.27 -11.04
CA GLU A 231 12.96 -26.48 -11.63
C GLU A 231 12.53 -25.06 -12.02
N ASN A 232 11.31 -24.66 -11.66
CA ASN A 232 10.81 -23.32 -11.96
C ASN A 232 11.64 -22.27 -11.20
N LYS A 233 12.18 -21.29 -11.95
CA LYS A 233 13.03 -20.22 -11.41
C LYS A 233 12.26 -19.26 -10.50
N ASP A 234 10.97 -19.09 -10.76
CA ASP A 234 10.13 -18.11 -10.04
C ASP A 234 9.52 -18.71 -8.77
N CYS A 235 9.33 -20.03 -8.73
CA CYS A 235 8.73 -20.73 -7.60
C CYS A 235 9.32 -22.15 -7.45
N GLN A 236 10.30 -22.30 -6.55
CA GLN A 236 10.90 -23.59 -6.24
C GLN A 236 10.08 -24.35 -5.20
N ILE A 237 9.22 -25.24 -5.68
CA ILE A 237 8.35 -26.07 -4.84
C ILE A 237 9.14 -27.31 -4.43
N GLN A 238 9.38 -27.48 -3.13
CA GLN A 238 10.06 -28.64 -2.54
C GLN A 238 9.11 -29.38 -1.59
N ILE A 239 8.66 -30.57 -2.01
CA ILE A 239 7.67 -31.33 -1.24
C ILE A 239 8.10 -32.77 -1.02
N THR A 240 7.68 -33.32 0.12
CA THR A 240 7.76 -34.74 0.42
C THR A 240 6.37 -35.31 0.60
N VAL A 241 6.16 -36.50 0.04
CA VAL A 241 4.93 -37.29 0.18
C VAL A 241 5.30 -38.69 0.65
N ASP A 242 4.71 -39.12 1.75
CA ASP A 242 4.76 -40.48 2.28
C ASP A 242 3.63 -41.31 1.64
N LYS A 243 4.01 -42.24 0.76
CA LYS A 243 3.05 -43.10 0.03
C LYS A 243 2.22 -43.99 0.95
N SER A 244 2.63 -44.16 2.21
CA SER A 244 1.89 -44.96 3.19
C SER A 244 0.73 -44.21 3.86
N LYS A 245 0.60 -42.90 3.60
CA LYS A 245 -0.40 -42.04 4.22
C LYS A 245 -1.26 -41.37 3.15
N PRO A 246 -2.56 -41.15 3.41
CA PRO A 246 -3.40 -40.38 2.51
C PRO A 246 -2.96 -38.91 2.50
N LEU A 247 -3.24 -38.21 1.40
CA LEU A 247 -3.19 -36.75 1.38
C LEU A 247 -4.48 -36.19 2.00
N GLN A 248 -4.37 -35.06 2.70
CA GLN A 248 -5.53 -34.36 3.24
C GLN A 248 -6.16 -33.41 2.19
N GLY A 249 -7.49 -33.25 2.26
CA GLY A 249 -8.38 -32.87 1.15
C GLY A 249 -8.20 -31.49 0.49
N ARG A 250 -8.99 -31.26 -0.57
CA ARG A 250 -9.00 -30.02 -1.40
C ARG A 250 -10.16 -29.09 -1.01
N VAL A 251 -10.01 -27.76 -1.12
CA VAL A 251 -11.17 -26.86 -1.26
C VAL A 251 -11.52 -26.79 -2.73
N SER A 252 -12.77 -27.07 -3.08
CA SER A 252 -13.33 -26.62 -4.36
C SER A 252 -13.27 -25.09 -4.40
N ALA A 253 -12.35 -24.53 -5.19
CA ALA A 253 -12.36 -23.11 -5.50
C ALA A 253 -13.73 -22.77 -6.11
N PHE A 254 -14.32 -21.67 -5.64
CA PHE A 254 -15.58 -21.13 -6.13
C PHE A 254 -15.53 -20.97 -7.66
N THR A 255 -16.52 -21.52 -8.36
CA THR A 255 -16.90 -21.11 -9.72
C THR A 255 -17.45 -19.70 -9.72
#